data_AF-A0A8B8ZSY2-F1
#
_entry.id   AF-A0A8B8ZSY2-F1
#
_cell.length_a   1.000
_cell.length_b   1.000
_cell.length_c   1.000
_cell.angle_alpha   90.00
_cell.angle_beta   90.00
_cell.angle_gamma   90.00
#
_symmetry.space_group_name_H-M   'P 1'
#
loop_
_entity.id
_entity.type
_entity.pdbx_description
1 polymer ?
#
loop_
_entity_poly.entity_id
_entity_poly.type
_entity_poly.pdbx_seq_one_letter_code
_entity_poly.pdbx_strand_id
1 'polypeptide(L)'
;MEFDQLPRAPNYSLLSKMATNDGHGENSSYFDGWKAYDRDPFHPTDNPKGVIQMGLAENQLCLDLMQEWIKKNQRASICTAAGVPEFQAIANFQDYHGLPEFREAIAKFMEKVRGEGINFDPARIVMSGGATGAAEILAFCLADPGEAFLVPTPYYPAYVV
;
A
#
# COMPACT_ATOMS: atom_id res chain seq x y z
N MET A 1 48.55 0.72 42.03
CA MET A 1 47.10 0.73 41.80
C MET A 1 46.89 0.85 40.31
N GLU A 2 46.98 -0.28 39.62
CA GLU A 2 46.51 -0.41 38.23
C GLU A 2 44.99 -0.53 38.28
N PHE A 3 44.31 0.39 37.62
CA PHE A 3 42.90 0.22 37.32
C PHE A 3 42.81 -0.76 36.16
N ASP A 4 42.72 -2.05 36.51
CA ASP A 4 42.43 -3.11 35.57
C ASP A 4 41.13 -2.79 34.81
N GLN A 5 41.22 -3.00 33.50
CA GLN A 5 40.19 -2.75 32.52
C GLN A 5 38.91 -3.50 32.90
N LEU A 6 37.84 -2.75 33.19
CA LEU A 6 36.49 -3.30 33.24
C LEU A 6 36.22 -4.08 31.94
N PRO A 7 35.68 -5.30 31.99
CA PRO A 7 35.35 -6.06 30.79
C PRO A 7 34.41 -5.24 29.91
N ARG A 8 34.79 -4.99 28.65
CA ARG A 8 33.90 -4.38 27.66
C ARG A 8 32.63 -5.22 27.60
N ALA A 9 31.48 -4.60 27.83
CA ALA A 9 30.18 -5.23 27.67
C ALA A 9 30.09 -5.88 26.27
N PRO A 10 29.40 -7.02 26.12
CA PRO A 10 29.17 -7.62 24.81
C PRO A 10 28.62 -6.57 23.86
N ASN A 11 29.09 -6.59 22.61
CA ASN A 11 28.65 -5.68 21.56
C ASN A 11 27.21 -6.07 21.16
N TYR A 12 26.22 -5.69 21.98
CA TYR A 12 24.81 -5.93 21.69
C TYR A 12 24.42 -5.03 20.53
N SER A 13 23.99 -5.62 19.41
CA SER A 13 23.26 -4.87 18.38
C SER A 13 22.06 -4.20 19.04
N LEU A 14 22.05 -2.88 19.10
CA LEU A 14 20.96 -2.09 19.67
C LEU A 14 19.67 -2.17 18.83
N LEU A 15 19.77 -2.69 17.61
CA LEU A 15 18.70 -2.76 16.63
C LEU A 15 18.31 -4.22 16.33
N SER A 16 17.05 -4.42 15.92
CA SER A 16 16.54 -5.74 15.52
C SER A 16 17.20 -6.22 14.24
N LYS A 17 17.21 -7.55 14.03
CA LYS A 17 17.73 -8.15 12.77
C LYS A 17 17.01 -7.61 11.53
N MET A 18 15.73 -7.26 11.65
CA MET A 18 14.95 -6.68 10.56
C MET A 18 15.41 -5.25 10.24
N ALA A 19 15.67 -4.43 11.26
CA ALA A 19 16.10 -3.06 11.06
C ALA A 19 17.53 -2.92 10.53
N THR A 20 18.38 -3.92 10.76
CA THR A 20 19.79 -3.92 10.31
C THR A 20 20.04 -4.81 9.11
N ASN A 21 19.01 -5.39 8.49
CA ASN A 21 19.20 -6.17 7.27
C ASN A 21 19.24 -5.23 6.05
N ASP A 22 20.04 -5.58 5.04
CA ASP A 22 20.06 -4.87 3.74
C ASP A 22 18.97 -5.44 2.80
N GLY A 23 17.80 -5.79 3.35
CA GLY A 23 16.75 -6.52 2.63
C GLY A 23 15.91 -5.68 1.66
N HIS A 24 15.99 -4.34 1.74
CA HIS A 24 15.11 -3.39 1.04
C HIS A 24 15.23 -3.38 -0.51
N GLY A 25 16.17 -4.12 -1.10
CA GLY A 25 16.22 -4.39 -2.54
C GLY A 25 16.65 -3.23 -3.46
N GLU A 26 16.63 -1.98 -3.00
CA GLU A 26 16.96 -0.77 -3.81
C GLU A 26 18.39 -0.77 -4.37
N ASN A 27 19.30 -1.53 -3.76
CA ASN A 27 20.68 -1.70 -4.23
C ASN A 27 20.81 -2.72 -5.36
N SER A 28 19.74 -3.43 -5.73
CA SER A 28 19.75 -4.38 -6.84
C SER A 28 19.68 -3.68 -8.21
N SER A 29 20.12 -4.39 -9.25
CA SER A 29 20.07 -3.92 -10.64
C SER A 29 18.65 -3.70 -11.17
N TYR A 30 17.62 -4.27 -10.51
CA TYR A 30 16.22 -4.04 -10.89
C TYR A 30 15.81 -2.57 -10.73
N PHE A 31 16.48 -1.81 -9.87
CA PHE A 31 16.21 -0.38 -9.65
C PHE A 31 17.00 0.54 -10.58
N ASP A 32 17.89 0.04 -11.43
CA ASP A 32 18.71 0.90 -12.30
C ASP A 32 17.87 1.74 -13.26
N GLY A 33 16.79 1.16 -13.81
CA GLY A 33 15.83 1.87 -14.65
C GLY A 33 15.06 2.95 -13.89
N TRP A 34 14.66 2.66 -12.64
CA TRP A 34 13.98 3.64 -11.79
C TRP A 34 14.92 4.82 -11.45
N LYS A 35 16.16 4.52 -11.04
CA LYS A 35 17.18 5.54 -10.78
C LYS A 35 17.54 6.36 -12.02
N ALA A 36 17.48 5.76 -13.21
CA ALA A 36 17.67 6.49 -14.47
C ALA A 36 16.53 7.48 -14.73
N TYR A 37 15.27 7.05 -14.51
CA TYR A 37 14.11 7.92 -14.58
C TYR A 37 14.18 9.08 -13.58
N ASP A 38 14.47 8.81 -12.30
CA ASP A 38 14.53 9.84 -11.26
C ASP A 38 15.60 10.91 -11.54
N ARG A 39 16.71 10.53 -12.18
CA ARG A 39 17.80 11.45 -12.52
C ARG A 39 17.53 12.30 -13.76
N ASP A 40 16.76 11.80 -14.72
CA ASP A 40 16.53 12.45 -16.01
C ASP A 40 15.08 12.23 -16.49
N PRO A 41 14.06 12.73 -15.78
CA PRO A 41 12.68 12.46 -16.12
C PRO A 41 12.27 13.20 -17.39
N PHE A 42 11.57 12.52 -18.28
CA PHE A 42 10.97 13.12 -19.47
C PHE A 42 9.97 14.22 -19.08
N HIS A 43 10.01 15.33 -19.82
CA HIS A 43 8.96 16.34 -19.80
C HIS A 43 8.75 16.91 -21.22
N PRO A 44 7.51 17.07 -21.71
CA PRO A 44 7.25 17.38 -23.12
C PRO A 44 7.86 18.70 -23.63
N THR A 45 8.04 19.69 -22.74
CA THR A 45 8.65 20.99 -23.09
C THR A 45 10.05 21.12 -22.52
N ASP A 46 10.17 20.93 -21.21
CA ASP A 46 11.37 21.24 -20.43
C ASP A 46 12.48 20.18 -20.59
N ASN A 47 12.12 18.92 -20.82
CA ASN A 47 13.09 17.83 -21.00
C ASN A 47 12.58 16.76 -21.99
N PRO A 48 12.44 17.08 -23.29
CA PRO A 48 11.86 16.16 -24.27
C PRO A 48 12.76 14.96 -24.59
N LYS A 49 13.99 14.93 -24.06
CA LYS A 49 14.96 13.83 -24.22
C LYS A 49 15.11 12.95 -22.98
N GLY A 50 14.42 13.29 -21.88
CA GLY A 50 14.48 12.51 -20.66
C GLY A 50 13.84 11.12 -20.81
N VAL A 51 14.01 10.31 -19.77
CA VAL A 51 13.48 8.96 -19.66
C VAL A 51 11.97 8.98 -19.44
N ILE A 52 11.23 8.26 -20.28
CA ILE A 52 9.78 8.11 -20.16
C ILE A 52 9.49 6.96 -19.17
N GLN A 53 8.65 7.22 -18.17
CA GLN A 53 8.26 6.20 -17.21
C GLN A 53 7.29 5.18 -17.84
N MET A 54 7.74 3.94 -17.94
CA MET A 54 6.93 2.80 -18.40
C MET A 54 7.00 1.60 -17.44
N GLY A 55 7.67 1.77 -16.30
CA GLY A 55 7.86 0.72 -15.29
C GLY A 55 6.82 0.72 -14.17
N LEU A 56 5.96 1.74 -14.07
CA LEU A 56 4.95 1.86 -13.02
C LEU A 56 3.56 1.43 -13.52
N ALA A 57 2.95 0.49 -12.83
CA ALA A 57 1.57 0.08 -13.09
C ALA A 57 0.57 1.05 -12.44
N GLU A 58 0.29 2.16 -13.13
CA GLU A 58 -0.67 3.18 -12.68
C GLU A 58 -1.79 3.38 -13.71
N ASN A 59 -3.02 3.62 -13.24
CA ASN A 59 -4.16 3.91 -14.11
C ASN A 59 -4.60 5.36 -13.97
N GLN A 60 -4.27 6.18 -14.96
CA GLN A 60 -4.72 7.57 -15.08
C GLN A 60 -5.88 7.76 -16.08
N LEU A 61 -6.37 6.68 -16.71
CA LEU A 61 -7.27 6.74 -17.86
C LEU A 61 -8.70 7.20 -17.54
N CYS A 62 -9.11 7.16 -16.27
CA CYS A 62 -10.48 7.44 -15.83
C CYS A 62 -10.55 8.52 -14.74
N LEU A 63 -9.50 9.30 -14.56
CA LEU A 63 -9.44 10.34 -13.52
C LEU A 63 -10.45 11.47 -13.78
N ASP A 64 -10.77 11.74 -15.04
CA ASP A 64 -11.80 12.69 -15.46
C ASP A 64 -13.19 12.30 -14.92
N LEU A 65 -13.56 11.02 -15.03
CA LEU A 65 -14.84 10.51 -14.52
C LEU A 65 -14.96 10.70 -13.01
N MET A 66 -13.88 10.40 -12.27
CA MET A 66 -13.83 10.59 -10.82
C MET A 66 -13.92 12.07 -10.44
N GLN A 67 -13.20 12.95 -11.14
CA GLN A 67 -13.24 14.39 -10.91
C GLN A 67 -14.64 14.96 -11.16
N GLU A 68 -15.30 14.55 -12.24
CA GLU A 68 -16.67 14.97 -12.52
C GLU A 68 -17.64 14.51 -11.43
N TRP A 69 -17.52 13.25 -10.99
CA TRP A 69 -18.37 12.71 -9.94
C TRP A 69 -18.19 13.49 -8.63
N ILE A 70 -16.95 13.76 -8.21
CA ILE A 70 -16.66 14.53 -6.99
C ILE A 70 -17.28 15.93 -7.08
N LYS A 71 -17.13 16.62 -8.22
CA LYS A 71 -17.71 17.95 -8.43
C LYS A 71 -19.23 17.94 -8.27
N LYS A 72 -19.90 16.92 -8.80
CA LYS A 72 -21.37 16.75 -8.74
C LYS A 72 -21.87 16.29 -7.35
N ASN A 73 -21.01 15.69 -6.52
CA ASN A 73 -21.37 15.05 -5.26
C ASN A 73 -20.65 15.65 -4.05
N GLN A 74 -20.81 16.96 -3.83
CA GLN A 74 -20.08 17.69 -2.78
C GLN A 74 -20.22 17.07 -1.37
N ARG A 75 -21.38 16.52 -1.02
CA ARG A 75 -21.62 15.89 0.29
C ARG A 75 -20.76 14.64 0.56
N ALA A 76 -20.19 14.01 -0.47
CA ALA A 76 -19.44 12.76 -0.32
C ALA A 76 -18.05 12.94 0.31
N SER A 77 -17.62 14.17 0.58
CA SER A 77 -16.33 14.44 1.23
C SER A 77 -16.48 15.44 2.37
N ILE A 78 -15.91 15.10 3.52
CA ILE A 78 -15.80 15.98 4.70
C ILE A 78 -14.93 17.22 4.43
N CYS A 79 -14.21 17.26 3.30
CA CYS A 79 -13.42 18.40 2.87
C CYS A 79 -14.21 19.43 2.05
N THR A 80 -15.53 19.30 1.95
CA THR A 80 -16.41 20.30 1.31
C THR A 80 -17.36 20.92 2.31
N ALA A 81 -17.82 22.16 2.06
CA ALA A 81 -18.80 22.83 2.92
C ALA A 81 -20.09 22.01 3.14
N ALA A 82 -20.48 21.19 2.17
CA ALA A 82 -21.67 20.34 2.26
C ALA A 82 -21.45 19.06 3.09
N GLY A 83 -20.20 18.59 3.22
CA GLY A 83 -19.84 17.38 3.96
C GLY A 83 -19.29 17.63 5.37
N VAL A 84 -18.89 18.87 5.72
CA VAL A 84 -18.41 19.22 7.07
C VAL A 84 -19.33 18.72 8.22
N PRO A 85 -20.67 18.71 8.10
CA PRO A 85 -21.52 18.18 9.17
C PRO A 85 -21.19 16.73 9.60
N GLU A 86 -20.65 15.91 8.70
CA GLU A 86 -20.26 14.52 8.98
C GLU A 86 -18.87 14.41 9.63
N PHE A 87 -18.09 15.50 9.70
CA PHE A 87 -16.69 15.48 10.15
C PHE A 87 -16.54 14.86 11.54
N GLN A 88 -17.37 15.26 12.51
CA GLN A 88 -17.25 14.77 13.88
C GLN A 88 -17.51 13.25 13.96
N ALA A 89 -18.46 12.74 13.18
CA ALA A 89 -18.75 11.30 13.13
C ALA A 89 -17.58 10.53 12.52
N ILE A 90 -17.07 10.98 11.37
CA ILE A 90 -15.96 10.33 10.65
C ILE A 90 -14.65 10.41 11.44
N ALA A 91 -14.31 11.56 12.02
CA ALA A 91 -13.05 11.76 12.74
C ALA A 91 -12.96 10.96 14.05
N ASN A 92 -14.09 10.72 14.71
CA ASN A 92 -14.14 9.93 15.95
C ASN A 92 -14.33 8.42 15.69
N PHE A 93 -14.65 8.02 14.46
CA PHE A 93 -14.85 6.63 14.10
C PHE A 93 -13.51 5.87 14.16
N GLN A 94 -13.49 4.78 14.93
CA GLN A 94 -12.27 4.01 15.20
C GLN A 94 -12.51 2.49 15.18
N ASP A 95 -13.71 2.04 14.78
CA ASP A 95 -14.02 0.62 14.71
C ASP A 95 -13.21 -0.04 13.59
N TYR A 96 -12.47 -1.10 13.92
CA TYR A 96 -11.63 -1.82 12.98
C TYR A 96 -12.43 -2.54 11.88
N HIS A 97 -13.73 -2.78 12.07
CA HIS A 97 -14.57 -3.32 11.01
C HIS A 97 -14.71 -2.32 9.85
N GLY A 98 -14.49 -1.03 10.08
CA GLY A 98 -14.77 0.01 9.10
C GLY A 98 -16.26 0.35 9.02
N LEU A 99 -16.55 1.48 8.39
CA LEU A 99 -17.92 1.99 8.22
C LEU A 99 -18.81 0.92 7.57
N PRO A 100 -19.99 0.60 8.12
CA PRO A 100 -20.90 -0.38 7.54
C PRO A 100 -21.25 -0.08 6.08
N GLU A 101 -21.56 1.18 5.77
CA GLU A 101 -21.92 1.64 4.43
C GLU A 101 -20.75 1.48 3.45
N PHE A 102 -19.53 1.65 3.94
CA PHE A 102 -18.32 1.44 3.14
C PHE A 102 -18.14 -0.03 2.78
N ARG A 103 -18.28 -0.95 3.75
CA ARG A 103 -18.20 -2.40 3.48
C ARG A 103 -19.30 -2.86 2.52
N GLU A 104 -20.52 -2.38 2.68
CA GLU A 104 -21.61 -2.68 1.75
C GLU A 104 -21.31 -2.18 0.32
N ALA A 105 -20.73 -0.99 0.18
CA ALA A 105 -20.35 -0.44 -1.11
C ALA A 105 -19.25 -1.27 -1.77
N ILE A 106 -18.23 -1.71 -1.02
CA ILE A 106 -17.17 -2.60 -1.51
C ILE A 106 -17.75 -3.95 -1.96
N ALA A 107 -18.62 -4.57 -1.15
CA ALA A 107 -19.29 -5.82 -1.53
C ALA A 107 -19.99 -5.68 -2.88
N LYS A 108 -20.90 -4.71 -3.01
CA LYS A 108 -21.65 -4.44 -4.25
C LYS A 108 -20.73 -4.14 -5.44
N PHE A 109 -19.63 -3.44 -5.20
CA PHE A 109 -18.65 -3.15 -6.25
C PHE A 109 -17.95 -4.43 -6.73
N MET A 110 -17.55 -5.32 -5.81
CA MET A 110 -16.94 -6.60 -6.15
C MET A 110 -17.92 -7.51 -6.91
N GLU A 111 -19.18 -7.54 -6.52
CA GLU A 111 -20.25 -8.25 -7.25
C GLU A 111 -20.36 -7.74 -8.69
N LYS A 112 -20.45 -6.41 -8.87
CA LYS A 112 -20.52 -5.77 -10.19
C LYS A 112 -19.32 -6.09 -11.07
N VAL A 113 -18.11 -6.10 -10.51
CA VAL A 113 -16.88 -6.40 -11.26
C VAL A 113 -16.79 -7.88 -11.67
N ARG A 114 -17.37 -8.79 -10.89
CA ARG A 114 -17.35 -10.24 -11.18
C ARG A 114 -18.51 -10.71 -12.07
N GLY A 115 -19.48 -9.85 -12.36
CA GLY A 115 -20.69 -10.19 -13.08
C GLY A 115 -21.82 -10.56 -12.13
N GLU A 116 -23.05 -10.18 -12.49
CA GLU A 116 -24.25 -10.44 -11.69
C GLU A 116 -24.40 -11.96 -11.46
N GLY A 117 -24.44 -12.39 -10.18
CA GLY A 117 -24.57 -13.81 -9.80
C GLY A 117 -23.61 -14.30 -8.70
N ILE A 118 -22.62 -13.48 -8.32
CA ILE A 118 -21.77 -13.72 -7.15
C ILE A 118 -22.13 -12.69 -6.09
N ASN A 119 -22.30 -13.13 -4.84
CA ASN A 119 -22.61 -12.26 -3.70
C ASN A 119 -21.45 -12.24 -2.71
N PHE A 120 -21.13 -11.07 -2.16
CA PHE A 120 -20.12 -10.92 -1.10
C PHE A 120 -20.80 -10.45 0.18
N ASP A 121 -20.65 -11.21 1.28
CA ASP A 121 -21.14 -10.82 2.59
C ASP A 121 -20.33 -9.63 3.14
N PRO A 122 -20.94 -8.43 3.34
CA PRO A 122 -20.24 -7.26 3.88
C PRO A 122 -19.66 -7.48 5.28
N ALA A 123 -20.17 -8.43 6.06
CA ALA A 123 -19.62 -8.79 7.37
C ALA A 123 -18.26 -9.52 7.26
N ARG A 124 -17.89 -10.01 6.07
CA ARG A 124 -16.62 -10.71 5.81
C ARG A 124 -15.57 -9.82 5.12
N ILE A 125 -15.88 -8.55 4.88
CA ILE A 125 -14.93 -7.58 4.33
C ILE A 125 -14.13 -6.96 5.47
N VAL A 126 -12.82 -7.13 5.42
CA VAL A 126 -11.87 -6.57 6.39
C VAL A 126 -10.92 -5.61 5.68
N MET A 127 -10.69 -4.45 6.29
CA MET A 127 -9.80 -3.41 5.75
C MET A 127 -8.35 -3.63 6.13
N SER A 128 -7.45 -3.15 5.29
CA SER A 128 -6.00 -3.26 5.47
C SER A 128 -5.29 -2.07 4.81
N GLY A 129 -3.98 -1.95 5.01
CA GLY A 129 -3.11 -0.96 4.36
C GLY A 129 -2.91 -1.25 2.86
N GLY A 130 -4.00 -1.26 2.09
CA GLY A 130 -4.02 -1.65 0.68
C GLY A 130 -3.71 -3.13 0.45
N ALA A 131 -3.46 -3.50 -0.80
CA ALA A 131 -3.15 -4.89 -1.16
C ALA A 131 -1.84 -5.40 -0.51
N THR A 132 -0.87 -4.51 -0.27
CA THR A 132 0.39 -4.83 0.42
C THR A 132 0.12 -5.30 1.85
N GLY A 133 -0.60 -4.50 2.65
CA GLY A 133 -0.95 -4.89 4.01
C GLY A 133 -1.88 -6.10 4.05
N ALA A 134 -2.79 -6.25 3.08
CA ALA A 134 -3.64 -7.44 2.98
C ALA A 134 -2.83 -8.72 2.79
N ALA A 135 -1.84 -8.70 1.88
CA ALA A 135 -0.98 -9.85 1.61
C ALA A 135 -0.14 -10.22 2.84
N GLU A 136 0.42 -9.23 3.55
CA GLU A 136 1.18 -9.45 4.78
C GLU A 136 0.31 -10.04 5.90
N ILE A 137 -0.89 -9.49 6.15
CA ILE A 137 -1.82 -10.01 7.15
C ILE A 137 -2.22 -11.46 6.82
N LEU A 138 -2.48 -11.76 5.54
CA LEU A 138 -2.80 -13.13 5.11
C LEU A 138 -1.63 -14.10 5.38
N ALA A 139 -0.38 -13.66 5.15
CA ALA A 139 0.79 -14.48 5.49
C ALA A 139 0.85 -14.77 7.00
N PHE A 140 0.65 -13.75 7.85
CA PHE A 140 0.59 -13.92 9.31
C PHE A 140 -0.55 -14.83 9.79
N CYS A 141 -1.70 -14.82 9.11
CA CYS A 141 -2.85 -15.63 9.51
C CYS A 141 -2.76 -17.09 9.05
N LEU A 142 -1.98 -17.39 8.02
CA LEU A 142 -2.02 -18.68 7.32
C LEU A 142 -0.73 -19.49 7.41
N ALA A 143 0.37 -18.91 7.89
CA ALA A 143 1.66 -19.57 7.98
C ALA A 143 2.48 -19.12 9.20
N ASP A 144 3.18 -20.06 9.82
CA ASP A 144 4.16 -19.79 10.87
C ASP A 144 5.56 -19.51 10.28
N PRO A 145 6.47 -18.86 11.04
CA PRO A 145 7.85 -18.68 10.62
C PRO A 145 8.54 -20.01 10.28
N GLY A 146 8.99 -20.16 9.04
CA GLY A 146 9.63 -21.37 8.51
C GLY A 146 8.75 -22.18 7.56
N GLU A 147 7.46 -21.86 7.48
CA GLU A 147 6.56 -22.39 6.45
C GLU A 147 6.67 -21.60 5.13
N ALA A 148 5.98 -22.06 4.08
CA ALA A 148 6.12 -21.52 2.73
C ALA A 148 4.80 -21.47 1.95
N PHE A 149 4.71 -20.51 1.03
CA PHE A 149 3.64 -20.38 0.04
C PHE A 149 4.13 -20.76 -1.36
N LEU A 150 3.23 -21.30 -2.19
CA LEU A 150 3.48 -21.50 -3.62
C LEU A 150 3.00 -20.27 -4.40
N VAL A 151 3.87 -19.71 -5.26
CA VAL A 151 3.55 -18.56 -6.12
C VAL A 151 3.92 -18.90 -7.58
N PRO A 152 2.96 -18.89 -8.52
CA PRO A 152 3.24 -19.12 -9.93
C PRO A 152 4.16 -18.04 -10.53
N THR A 153 5.09 -18.42 -11.39
CA THR A 153 6.02 -17.50 -12.05
C THR A 153 5.59 -17.17 -13.49
N PRO A 154 5.74 -15.92 -13.98
CA PRO A 154 6.21 -14.73 -13.25
C PRO A 154 5.14 -14.16 -12.31
N TYR A 155 5.58 -13.50 -11.23
CA TYR A 155 4.70 -12.90 -10.22
C TYR A 155 5.09 -11.45 -9.90
N TYR A 156 4.26 -10.77 -9.11
CA TYR A 156 4.51 -9.41 -8.65
C TYR A 156 5.72 -9.34 -7.70
N PRO A 157 6.80 -8.62 -8.05
CA PRO A 157 8.06 -8.68 -7.29
C PRO A 157 7.95 -8.34 -5.80
N ALA A 158 7.01 -7.47 -5.38
CA ALA A 158 6.90 -7.09 -3.98
C ALA A 158 6.33 -8.19 -3.06
N TYR A 159 6.01 -9.38 -3.58
CA TYR A 159 5.77 -10.56 -2.73
C TYR A 159 7.03 -11.07 -2.03
N VAL A 160 8.22 -10.69 -2.48
CA VAL A 160 9.50 -11.20 -1.97
C VAL A 160 10.48 -10.09 -1.53
N VAL A 161 9.99 -8.86 -1.37
CA VAL A 161 10.78 -7.69 -0.93
C VAL A 161 10.40 -7.32 0.49
#